data_AF-A0A5N5MB16-F1
#
_entry.id   AF-A0A5N5MB16-F1
#
_cell.length_a   1.000
_cell.length_b   1.000
_cell.length_c   1.000
_cell.angle_alpha   90.00
_cell.angle_beta   90.00
_cell.angle_gamma   90.00
#
_symmetry.space_group_name_H-M   'P 1'
#
loop_
_entity.id
_entity.type
_entity.pdbx_description
1 polymer ?
#
loop_
_entity_poly.entity_id
_entity_poly.type
_entity_poly.pdbx_seq_one_letter_code
_entity_poly.pdbx_strand_id
1 'polypeptide(L)'
;MSKQEGEEETILSQDGSILFPRLDNFDSRDDAVYEELQKPDGEMKSTLPLDEDLPGMGQYYCLHCDRYFANVTVRDEHFKTKRHRKRVKQMMGPAPHTQLDADLAAGMGAPDNGPKLMSM
;
A
#
# COMPACT_ATOMS: atom_id res chain seq x y z
N MET A 1 27.05 27.75 1.57
CA MET A 1 27.25 26.29 1.46
C MET A 1 26.04 25.72 0.77
N SER A 2 26.15 25.62 -0.54
CA SER A 2 25.13 25.20 -1.49
C SER A 2 24.99 23.69 -1.48
N LYS A 3 23.75 23.18 -1.41
CA LYS A 3 23.36 21.82 -1.80
C LYS A 3 22.07 22.01 -2.60
N GLN A 4 22.20 22.25 -3.90
CA GLN A 4 22.09 21.25 -4.96
C GLN A 4 20.69 20.65 -5.01
N GLU A 5 19.92 21.21 -5.93
CA GLU A 5 18.59 20.79 -6.37
C GLU A 5 18.75 19.47 -7.14
N GLY A 6 17.91 18.49 -6.83
CA GLY A 6 17.94 17.18 -7.48
C GLY A 6 17.41 17.29 -8.90
N GLU A 7 18.30 17.09 -9.86
CA GLU A 7 18.03 17.08 -11.29
C GLU A 7 17.28 15.79 -11.64
N GLU A 8 15.99 15.90 -11.94
CA GLU A 8 15.17 14.83 -12.49
C GLU A 8 15.56 14.56 -13.94
N GLU A 9 16.49 13.62 -14.15
CA GLU A 9 16.93 13.22 -15.50
C GLU A 9 15.78 12.56 -16.28
N THR A 10 15.10 13.36 -17.10
CA THR A 10 14.06 12.91 -18.03
C THR A 10 14.72 12.22 -19.23
N ILE A 11 14.72 10.89 -19.24
CA ILE A 11 15.19 10.09 -20.39
C ILE A 11 14.14 10.11 -21.52
N LEU A 12 14.34 11.02 -22.48
CA LEU A 12 13.55 11.12 -23.71
C LEU A 12 14.07 10.11 -24.76
N SER A 13 13.29 9.07 -25.07
CA SER A 13 13.57 8.17 -26.20
C SER A 13 13.35 8.88 -27.54
N GLN A 14 14.15 8.52 -28.55
CA GLN A 14 14.27 9.21 -29.86
C GLN A 14 12.98 9.20 -30.71
N ASP A 15 12.02 8.36 -30.35
CA ASP A 15 10.71 8.19 -30.98
C ASP A 15 9.61 9.08 -30.38
N GLY A 16 9.94 10.01 -29.46
CA GLY A 16 9.01 11.00 -28.93
C GLY A 16 7.91 10.41 -28.04
N SER A 17 8.02 9.12 -27.70
CA SER A 17 7.15 8.48 -26.72
C SER A 17 7.75 8.63 -25.33
N ILE A 18 7.02 9.32 -24.46
CA ILE A 18 7.28 9.41 -23.01
C ILE A 18 7.13 8.00 -22.44
N LEU A 19 8.24 7.28 -22.29
CA LEU A 19 8.26 6.04 -21.53
C LEU A 19 8.33 6.41 -20.05
N PHE A 20 7.19 6.80 -19.48
CA PHE A 20 7.06 6.80 -18.03
C PHE A 20 7.47 5.39 -17.57
N PRO A 21 8.52 5.24 -16.72
CA PRO A 21 8.72 3.97 -16.04
C PRO A 21 7.38 3.67 -15.39
N ARG A 22 6.84 2.50 -15.70
CA ARG A 22 5.59 2.01 -15.16
C ARG A 22 5.69 2.12 -13.64
N LEU A 23 5.22 3.24 -13.08
CA LEU A 23 4.81 3.31 -11.69
C LEU A 23 3.61 2.39 -11.65
N ASP A 24 3.89 1.09 -11.53
CA ASP A 24 2.95 0.12 -11.03
C ASP A 24 2.51 0.69 -9.70
N ASN A 25 1.38 1.42 -9.69
CA ASN A 25 0.70 2.01 -8.55
C ASN A 25 1.22 1.40 -7.26
N PHE A 26 2.26 2.01 -6.71
CA PHE A 26 2.96 1.52 -5.53
C PHE A 26 2.09 2.02 -4.40
N ASP A 27 1.03 1.26 -4.18
CA ASP A 27 -0.01 1.60 -3.23
C ASP A 27 0.60 1.48 -1.83
N SER A 28 1.16 2.59 -1.35
CA SER A 28 1.76 2.75 -0.01
C SER A 28 0.76 2.48 1.12
N ARG A 29 -0.49 2.17 0.78
CA ARG A 29 -1.58 1.86 1.72
C ARG A 29 -1.69 0.36 2.04
N ASP A 30 -0.77 -0.48 1.56
CA ASP A 30 -0.77 -1.92 1.86
C ASP A 30 -0.79 -2.21 3.37
N ASP A 31 -0.10 -1.40 4.18
CA ASP A 31 -0.11 -1.51 5.65
C ASP A 31 -1.49 -1.20 6.24
N ALA A 32 -2.15 -0.14 5.76
CA ALA A 32 -3.48 0.24 6.24
C ALA A 32 -4.55 -0.77 5.82
N VAL A 33 -4.45 -1.33 4.61
CA VAL A 33 -5.35 -2.41 4.15
C VAL A 33 -5.18 -3.66 5.02
N TYR A 34 -3.95 -3.98 5.44
CA TYR A 34 -3.69 -5.09 6.35
C TYR A 34 -4.34 -4.86 7.73
N GLU A 35 -4.22 -3.65 8.29
CA GLU A 35 -4.88 -3.28 9.54
C GLU A 35 -6.41 -3.30 9.45
N GLU A 36 -6.97 -2.84 8.32
CA GLU A 36 -8.41 -2.88 8.05
C GLU A 36 -8.93 -4.33 7.96
N LEU A 37 -8.14 -5.26 7.41
CA LEU A 37 -8.48 -6.69 7.35
C LEU A 37 -8.42 -7.41 8.70
N GLN A 38 -7.54 -6.97 9.61
CA GLN A 38 -7.37 -7.60 10.92
C GLN A 38 -8.48 -7.22 11.92
N LYS A 39 -9.23 -6.15 11.65
CA LYS A 39 -10.38 -5.74 12.47
C LYS A 39 -11.56 -6.69 12.18
N PRO A 40 -12.04 -7.48 13.15
CA PRO A 40 -13.16 -8.40 12.93
C PRO A 40 -14.43 -7.59 12.67
N ASP A 41 -14.87 -7.68 11.41
CA ASP A 41 -16.17 -7.40 10.80
C ASP A 41 -17.25 -6.68 11.65
N GLY A 42 -17.76 -5.56 11.12
CA GLY A 42 -19.02 -4.99 11.61
C GLY A 42 -19.72 -4.02 10.66
N GLU A 43 -19.04 -2.98 10.19
CA GLU A 43 -19.77 -1.79 9.68
C GLU A 43 -19.38 -1.29 8.28
N MET A 44 -18.25 -1.70 7.70
CA MET A 44 -17.75 -0.99 6.50
C MET A 44 -18.25 -1.54 5.16
N LYS A 45 -19.02 -2.64 5.13
CA LYS A 45 -19.19 -3.43 3.89
C LYS A 45 -20.62 -3.70 3.46
N SER A 46 -21.63 -3.37 4.27
CA SER A 46 -23.01 -3.71 3.91
C SER A 46 -23.65 -2.68 2.98
N THR A 47 -23.26 -1.41 2.99
CA THR A 47 -23.62 -0.41 1.97
C THR A 47 -22.67 0.78 2.11
N LEU A 48 -21.65 0.88 1.25
CA LEU A 48 -20.94 2.15 1.09
C LEU A 48 -21.99 3.18 0.61
N PRO A 49 -21.95 4.43 1.10
CA PRO A 49 -22.84 5.47 0.60
C PRO A 49 -22.63 5.60 -0.92
N LEU A 50 -23.74 5.73 -1.65
CA LEU A 50 -23.68 5.97 -3.10
C LEU A 50 -22.97 7.30 -3.32
N ASP A 51 -21.77 7.21 -3.87
CA ASP A 51 -20.94 8.37 -4.19
C ASP A 51 -20.87 8.52 -5.71
N GLU A 52 -21.44 9.60 -6.23
CA GLU A 52 -21.54 9.87 -7.66
C GLU A 52 -20.17 10.23 -8.28
N ASP A 53 -19.19 10.61 -7.47
CA ASP A 53 -17.84 10.96 -7.93
C ASP A 53 -16.96 9.71 -8.16
N LEU A 54 -17.36 8.55 -7.63
CA LEU A 54 -16.62 7.29 -7.76
C LEU A 54 -17.19 6.37 -8.85
N PRO A 55 -16.33 5.61 -9.55
CA PRO A 55 -16.78 4.71 -10.60
C PRO A 55 -17.69 3.62 -10.01
N GLY A 56 -18.84 3.39 -10.66
CA GLY A 56 -19.83 2.43 -10.19
C GLY A 56 -20.58 2.88 -8.93
N MET A 57 -20.68 4.20 -8.70
CA MET A 57 -21.32 4.81 -7.53
C MET A 57 -20.71 4.36 -6.19
N GLY A 58 -19.42 3.98 -6.20
CA GLY A 58 -18.73 3.44 -5.02
C GLY A 58 -19.13 2.00 -4.63
N GLN A 59 -20.02 1.35 -5.39
CA GLN A 59 -20.64 0.08 -4.98
C GLN A 59 -19.77 -1.15 -5.23
N TYR A 60 -18.93 -1.13 -6.27
CA TYR A 60 -18.13 -2.28 -6.66
C TYR A 60 -16.68 -2.07 -6.26
N TYR A 61 -16.35 -2.36 -5.01
CA TYR A 61 -15.04 -2.12 -4.43
C TYR A 61 -14.32 -3.42 -4.01
N CYS A 62 -12.99 -3.46 -4.18
CA CYS A 62 -12.13 -4.55 -3.72
C CYS A 62 -11.12 -4.05 -2.68
N LEU A 63 -11.32 -4.46 -1.42
CA LEU A 63 -10.43 -4.11 -0.30
C LEU A 63 -8.98 -4.52 -0.54
N HIS A 64 -8.75 -5.75 -1.03
CA HIS A 64 -7.38 -6.27 -1.18
C HIS A 64 -6.54 -5.50 -2.21
N CYS A 65 -7.17 -4.76 -3.12
CA CYS A 65 -6.48 -4.05 -4.20
C CYS A 65 -6.76 -2.54 -4.18
N ASP A 66 -7.42 -2.03 -3.14
CA ASP A 66 -7.90 -0.65 -2.99
C ASP A 66 -8.41 -0.04 -4.31
N ARG A 67 -9.35 -0.74 -4.96
CA ARG A 67 -9.82 -0.35 -6.30
C ARG A 67 -11.34 -0.45 -6.44
N TYR A 68 -11.91 0.60 -7.03
CA TYR A 68 -13.30 0.68 -7.45
C TYR A 68 -13.48 0.25 -8.91
N PHE A 69 -14.62 -0.37 -9.19
CA PHE A 69 -15.02 -0.88 -10.49
C PHE A 69 -16.36 -0.29 -10.91
N ALA A 70 -16.57 -0.15 -12.22
CA ALA A 70 -17.82 0.38 -12.75
C ALA A 70 -18.99 -0.63 -12.69
N ASN A 71 -18.70 -1.93 -12.79
CA ASN A 71 -19.70 -2.99 -12.91
C ASN A 71 -19.38 -4.18 -12.00
N VAL A 72 -20.43 -4.91 -11.60
CA VAL A 72 -20.32 -6.16 -10.84
C VAL A 72 -19.53 -7.25 -11.58
N THR A 73 -19.74 -7.37 -12.89
CA THR A 73 -19.07 -8.38 -13.73
C THR A 73 -17.56 -8.18 -13.78
N VAL A 74 -17.13 -6.92 -13.94
CA VAL A 74 -15.72 -6.54 -13.98
C VAL A 74 -15.03 -6.80 -12.63
N ARG A 75 -15.74 -6.55 -11.52
CA ARG A 75 -15.25 -6.89 -10.17
C ARG A 75 -15.08 -8.41 -10.01
N ASP A 76 -16.03 -9.19 -10.50
CA ASP A 76 -15.96 -10.66 -10.38
C ASP A 76 -14.86 -11.25 -11.27
N GLU A 77 -14.62 -10.66 -12.44
CA GLU A 77 -13.46 -10.98 -13.28
C GLU A 77 -12.15 -10.58 -12.61
N HIS A 78 -12.11 -9.43 -11.94
CA HIS A 78 -10.95 -8.98 -11.17
C HIS A 78 -10.53 -10.00 -10.11
N PHE A 79 -11.47 -10.57 -9.35
CA PHE A 79 -11.17 -11.60 -8.34
C PHE A 79 -10.51 -12.85 -8.95
N LYS A 80 -10.82 -13.17 -10.21
CA LYS A 80 -10.22 -14.28 -10.94
C LYS A 80 -8.83 -13.95 -11.47
N THR A 81 -8.38 -12.70 -11.50
CA THR A 81 -7.07 -12.35 -12.06
C THR A 81 -5.90 -12.87 -11.20
N LYS A 82 -4.74 -13.11 -11.82
CA LYS A 82 -3.53 -13.53 -11.11
C LYS A 82 -3.03 -12.46 -10.13
N ARG A 83 -3.18 -11.19 -10.47
CA ARG A 83 -2.76 -10.06 -9.61
C ARG A 83 -3.52 -10.08 -8.29
N HIS A 84 -4.85 -10.17 -8.34
CA HIS A 84 -5.68 -10.24 -7.14
C HIS A 84 -5.29 -11.43 -6.25
N ARG A 85 -5.20 -12.63 -6.84
CA ARG A 85 -4.83 -13.85 -6.11
C ARG A 85 -3.45 -13.77 -5.47
N LYS A 86 -2.49 -13.07 -6.08
CA LYS A 86 -1.17 -12.81 -5.49
C LYS A 86 -1.29 -11.88 -4.28
N ARG A 87 -2.06 -10.81 -4.39
CA ARG A 87 -2.22 -9.82 -3.30
C ARG A 87 -2.97 -10.37 -2.11
N VAL A 88 -4.01 -11.18 -2.32
CA VAL A 88 -4.70 -11.91 -1.23
C VAL A 88 -3.71 -12.78 -0.45
N LYS A 89 -2.83 -13.52 -1.13
CA LYS A 89 -1.80 -14.33 -0.46
C LYS A 89 -0.78 -13.50 0.30
N GLN A 90 -0.42 -12.31 -0.20
CA GLN A 90 0.46 -11.38 0.51
C GLN A 90 -0.20 -10.83 1.78
N MET A 91 -1.49 -10.44 1.69
CA MET A 91 -2.25 -9.91 2.82
C MET A 91 -2.59 -10.96 3.88
N MET A 92 -2.67 -12.24 3.51
CA MET A 92 -2.79 -13.36 4.47
C MET A 92 -1.43 -13.82 5.02
N GLY A 93 -0.34 -13.22 4.55
CA GLY A 93 1.03 -13.59 4.89
C GLY A 93 1.50 -12.99 6.23
N PRO A 94 2.83 -12.98 6.46
CA PRO A 94 3.40 -12.31 7.63
C PRO A 94 3.06 -10.81 7.60
N ALA A 95 3.02 -10.21 8.79
CA ALA A 95 2.75 -8.78 8.93
C ALA A 95 3.66 -7.95 8.00
N PRO A 96 3.15 -6.88 7.40
CA PRO A 96 3.94 -6.04 6.51
C PRO A 96 5.13 -5.43 7.24
N HIS A 97 6.19 -5.14 6.49
CA HIS A 97 7.45 -4.62 7.04
C HIS A 97 7.24 -3.20 7.56
N THR A 98 7.23 -3.05 8.88
CA THR A 98 7.05 -1.75 9.53
C THR A 98 8.38 -1.02 9.67
N GLN A 99 8.33 0.32 9.77
CA GLN A 99 9.52 1.14 9.99
C GLN A 99 10.31 0.71 11.25
N LEU A 100 9.61 0.23 12.29
CA LEU A 100 10.25 -0.28 13.51
C LEU A 100 11.13 -1.51 13.24
N ASP A 101 10.71 -2.39 12.32
CA ASP A 101 11.49 -3.55 11.90
C ASP A 101 12.76 -3.11 11.12
N ALA A 102 12.63 -2.08 10.28
CA ALA A 102 13.76 -1.46 9.59
C ALA A 102 14.76 -0.80 10.55
N ASP A 103 14.27 -0.03 11.52
CA ASP A 103 15.10 0.68 12.50
C ASP A 103 15.84 -0.30 13.42
N LEU A 104 15.19 -1.40 13.80
CA LEU A 104 15.81 -2.49 14.57
C LEU A 104 16.89 -3.20 13.75
N ALA A 105 16.61 -3.52 12.47
CA ALA A 105 17.59 -4.13 11.58
C ALA A 105 18.78 -3.19 11.26
N ALA A 106 18.54 -1.88 11.22
CA ALA A 106 19.56 -0.85 11.04
C ALA A 106 20.40 -0.58 12.30
N GLY A 107 20.10 -1.24 13.44
CA GLY A 107 20.80 -1.03 14.70
C GLY A 107 20.47 0.31 15.38
N MET A 108 19.38 0.97 14.96
CA MET A 108 18.85 2.21 15.53
C MET A 108 17.83 1.95 16.67
N GLY A 109 17.71 0.70 17.12
CA GLY A 109 16.90 0.33 18.28
C GLY A 109 17.36 1.02 19.56
N ALA A 110 16.45 1.17 20.53
CA ALA A 110 16.74 1.82 21.80
C ALA A 110 18.05 1.26 22.39
N PRO A 111 19.02 2.12 22.75
CA PRO A 111 20.25 1.63 23.33
C PRO A 111 19.90 0.91 24.63
N ASP A 112 20.18 -0.39 24.67
CA ASP A 112 20.24 -1.20 25.89
C ASP A 112 21.46 -0.73 26.71
N ASN A 113 21.43 0.55 27.09
CA ASN A 113 22.24 1.05 28.18
C ASN A 113 21.63 0.39 29.41
N GLY A 114 22.16 -0.80 29.74
CA GLY A 114 21.69 -1.67 30.80
C GLY A 114 21.44 -0.92 32.13
N PRO A 115 20.77 -1.57 33.09
CA PRO A 115 20.25 -0.92 34.30
C PRO A 115 21.31 0.00 34.90
N LYS A 116 20.96 1.28 35.00
CA LYS A 116 21.85 2.34 35.48
C LYS A 116 22.46 1.87 36.79
N LEU A 117 23.76 1.58 36.77
CA LEU A 117 24.54 1.26 37.96
C LEU A 117 24.39 2.45 38.91
N MET A 118 23.51 2.31 39.90
CA MET A 118 23.38 3.29 40.97
C MET A 118 24.70 3.25 41.72
N SER A 119 25.49 4.30 41.62
CA SER A 119 26.65 4.48 42.49
C SER A 119 26.12 4.65 43.91
N MET A 120 26.45 3.69 44.78
CA MET A 120 26.34 3.85 46.23
C MET A 120 27.27 4.95 46.71
#